data_AF-A0A9P6WYP5-F1
#
_entry.id   AF-A0A9P6WYP5-F1
#
_cell.length_a   1.000
_cell.length_b   1.000
_cell.length_c   1.000
_cell.angle_alpha   90.00
_cell.angle_beta   90.00
_cell.angle_gamma   90.00
#
_symmetry.space_group_name_H-M   'P 1'
#
loop_
_entity.id
_entity.type
_entity.pdbx_description
1 polymer ?
#
loop_
_entity_poly.entity_id
_entity_poly.type
_entity_poly.pdbx_seq_one_letter_code
_entity_poly.pdbx_strand_id
1 'polypeptide(L)'
;MYQFEITLFAIFALGLLTSWHFKERMRQLFLYKKHSPYNFKLLIASGLLIVVCPCGRIMTTKVSHAQDAFAPVYVTVMYAPANRRDRFLFLDNMAQNRAPLLPICNHRHILLGDFNYTYATYPPSSPPRQAPIPWLSFVDAQLQECVTDLDCAPEITFSKSAARSCIDYVFGSLDL
;
A
#
# COMPACT_ATOMS: atom_id res chain seq x y z
N MET A 1 -9.07 -19.52 -13.38
CA MET A 1 -7.72 -18.95 -13.52
C MET A 1 -7.72 -17.45 -13.88
N TYR A 2 -8.78 -16.66 -13.62
CA TYR A 2 -8.89 -15.28 -14.17
C TYR A 2 -9.31 -14.18 -13.17
N GLN A 3 -9.43 -14.48 -11.88
CA GLN A 3 -10.28 -13.65 -11.00
C GLN A 3 -9.53 -12.86 -9.93
N PHE A 4 -8.25 -13.16 -9.67
CA PHE A 4 -7.38 -12.38 -8.78
C PHE A 4 -6.65 -11.25 -9.53
N GLU A 5 -6.46 -11.40 -10.83
CA GLU A 5 -5.87 -10.36 -11.68
C GLU A 5 -6.72 -9.09 -11.70
N ILE A 6 -8.05 -9.17 -11.59
CA ILE A 6 -8.98 -8.06 -11.84
C ILE A 6 -8.94 -6.95 -10.77
N THR A 7 -8.61 -7.25 -9.50
CA THR A 7 -8.53 -6.22 -8.44
C THR A 7 -7.20 -5.52 -8.40
N LEU A 8 -6.12 -6.28 -8.62
CA LEU A 8 -4.84 -5.69 -8.99
C LEU A 8 -5.04 -4.84 -10.25
N PHE A 9 -5.77 -5.33 -11.26
CA PHE A 9 -6.10 -4.58 -12.48
C PHE A 9 -6.93 -3.34 -12.22
N ALA A 10 -7.85 -3.32 -11.26
CA ALA A 10 -8.62 -2.12 -10.93
C ALA A 10 -7.74 -1.07 -10.21
N ILE A 11 -6.87 -1.51 -9.30
CA ILE A 11 -5.85 -0.65 -8.66
C ILE A 11 -4.82 -0.15 -9.69
N PHE A 12 -4.46 -0.98 -10.68
CA PHE A 12 -3.56 -0.65 -11.78
C PHE A 12 -4.21 0.21 -12.88
N ALA A 13 -5.50 0.02 -13.18
CA ALA A 13 -6.26 0.74 -14.20
C ALA A 13 -6.62 2.16 -13.74
N LEU A 14 -6.62 2.42 -12.43
CA LEU A 14 -6.71 3.76 -11.85
C LEU A 14 -5.39 4.56 -11.94
N GLY A 15 -4.32 3.98 -12.51
CA GLY A 15 -3.09 4.73 -12.86
C GLY A 15 -2.19 5.12 -11.69
N LEU A 16 -2.45 4.62 -10.48
CA LEU A 16 -1.73 5.03 -9.25
C LEU A 16 -0.41 4.29 -9.00
N LEU A 17 -0.07 3.30 -9.82
CA LEU A 17 1.17 2.52 -9.72
C LEU A 17 1.84 2.44 -11.10
N THR A 18 2.87 3.26 -11.31
CA THR A 18 3.51 3.44 -12.62
C THR A 18 4.64 2.47 -12.90
N SER A 19 5.17 1.77 -11.89
CA SER A 19 6.40 0.97 -12.03
C SER A 19 6.14 -0.50 -12.38
N TRP A 20 6.69 -0.97 -13.51
CA TRP A 20 6.61 -2.37 -13.96
C TRP A 20 7.23 -3.36 -12.95
N HIS A 21 8.33 -2.99 -12.29
CA HIS A 21 8.98 -3.85 -11.31
C HIS A 21 8.15 -4.03 -10.04
N PHE A 22 7.44 -2.99 -9.61
CA PHE A 22 6.47 -3.08 -8.51
C PHE A 22 5.28 -3.98 -8.88
N LYS A 23 4.83 -3.93 -10.14
CA LYS A 23 3.77 -4.83 -10.66
C LYS A 23 4.19 -6.29 -10.58
N GLU A 24 5.42 -6.62 -10.96
CA GLU A 24 5.92 -8.00 -10.93
C GLU A 24 6.17 -8.49 -9.49
N ARG A 25 6.69 -7.65 -8.59
CA ARG A 25 6.83 -8.04 -7.17
C ARG A 25 5.48 -8.21 -6.48
N MET A 26 4.48 -7.37 -6.76
CA MET A 26 3.10 -7.58 -6.31
C MET A 26 2.53 -8.87 -6.89
N ARG A 27 2.82 -9.22 -8.13
CA ARG A 27 2.46 -10.52 -8.68
C ARG A 27 3.14 -11.65 -7.89
N GLN A 28 4.43 -11.55 -7.58
CA GLN A 28 5.21 -12.57 -6.87
C GLN A 28 4.82 -12.73 -5.38
N LEU A 29 4.57 -11.65 -4.64
CA LEU A 29 4.11 -11.71 -3.23
C LEU A 29 2.79 -12.46 -3.09
N PHE A 30 1.87 -12.26 -4.03
CA PHE A 30 0.58 -12.94 -4.05
C PHE A 30 0.66 -14.33 -4.70
N LEU A 31 1.68 -14.61 -5.53
CA LEU A 31 2.00 -15.95 -6.02
C LEU A 31 2.81 -16.79 -5.01
N TYR A 32 3.57 -16.20 -4.08
CA TYR A 32 4.33 -16.93 -3.07
C TYR A 32 3.39 -17.57 -2.03
N LYS A 33 2.22 -16.96 -1.77
CA LYS A 33 1.11 -17.57 -1.00
C LYS A 33 0.28 -18.60 -1.79
N LYS A 34 0.63 -18.91 -3.05
CA LYS A 34 -0.08 -19.87 -3.93
C LYS A 34 0.11 -21.35 -3.55
N HIS A 35 0.93 -21.67 -2.54
CA HIS A 35 0.96 -23.01 -1.95
C HIS A 35 -0.15 -23.28 -0.91
N SER A 36 -1.09 -22.34 -0.76
CA SER A 36 -2.35 -22.61 -0.06
C SER A 36 -3.39 -23.20 -1.04
N PRO A 37 -4.07 -24.31 -0.70
CA PRO A 37 -4.96 -25.05 -1.63
C PRO A 37 -6.28 -24.32 -1.96
N TYR A 38 -6.42 -23.05 -1.58
CA TYR A 38 -7.67 -22.31 -1.70
C TYR A 38 -7.68 -21.41 -2.93
N ASN A 39 -8.59 -21.72 -3.86
CA ASN A 39 -8.91 -20.89 -5.01
C ASN A 39 -9.58 -19.60 -4.54
N PHE A 40 -8.84 -18.48 -4.51
CA PHE A 40 -9.41 -17.17 -4.23
C PHE A 40 -10.27 -16.70 -5.41
N LYS A 41 -11.59 -16.84 -5.29
CA LYS A 41 -12.57 -16.23 -6.19
C LYS A 41 -13.00 -14.91 -5.57
N LEU A 42 -12.42 -13.79 -6.01
CA LEU A 42 -13.01 -12.50 -5.67
C LEU A 42 -14.30 -12.34 -6.47
N LEU A 43 -15.42 -12.49 -5.78
CA LEU A 43 -16.72 -12.10 -6.32
C LEU A 43 -16.73 -10.58 -6.40
N ILE A 44 -16.57 -10.05 -7.61
CA ILE A 44 -17.15 -8.75 -7.97
C ILE A 44 -18.66 -8.99 -8.04
N ALA A 45 -19.28 -9.24 -6.89
CA ALA A 45 -20.71 -9.17 -6.74
C ALA A 45 -21.04 -7.70 -6.54
N SER A 46 -22.00 -7.21 -7.31
CA SER A 46 -22.76 -5.98 -7.06
C SER A 46 -22.83 -5.66 -5.55
N GLY A 47 -22.02 -4.71 -5.07
CA GLY A 47 -21.91 -4.39 -3.63
C GLY A 47 -20.53 -3.95 -3.13
N LEU A 48 -19.50 -3.81 -3.98
CA LEU A 48 -18.19 -3.30 -3.58
C LEU A 48 -18.30 -1.84 -3.12
N LEU A 49 -18.21 -1.59 -1.81
CA LEU A 49 -18.13 -0.24 -1.26
C LEU A 49 -16.70 0.26 -1.40
N ILE A 50 -16.47 1.11 -2.39
CA ILE A 50 -15.24 1.88 -2.53
C ILE A 50 -15.47 3.24 -1.88
N VAL A 51 -14.62 3.56 -0.91
CA VAL A 51 -14.61 4.87 -0.26
C VAL A 51 -13.43 5.67 -0.82
N VAL A 52 -13.72 6.79 -1.47
CA VAL A 52 -12.71 7.68 -2.07
C VAL A 52 -12.62 8.96 -1.26
N CYS A 53 -11.41 9.38 -0.92
CA CYS A 53 -11.18 10.68 -0.30
C CYS A 53 -11.57 11.81 -1.25
N PRO A 54 -12.21 12.89 -0.77
CA PRO A 54 -12.44 14.09 -1.58
C PRO A 54 -11.16 14.67 -2.19
N CYS A 55 -10.02 14.40 -1.56
CA CYS A 55 -8.69 14.76 -2.07
C CYS A 55 -8.26 13.98 -3.33
N GLY A 56 -8.98 12.93 -3.72
CA GLY A 56 -8.68 12.07 -4.88
C GLY A 56 -7.40 11.23 -4.75
N ARG A 57 -6.77 11.24 -3.57
CA ARG A 57 -5.45 10.64 -3.31
C ARG A 57 -5.49 9.39 -2.46
N ILE A 58 -6.66 9.02 -1.96
CA ILE A 58 -6.83 7.85 -1.09
C ILE A 58 -8.10 7.14 -1.52
N MET A 59 -8.00 5.82 -1.66
CA MET A 59 -9.13 4.95 -1.94
C MET A 59 -9.03 3.74 -1.04
N THR A 60 -10.12 3.38 -0.38
CA THR A 60 -10.18 2.21 0.51
C THR A 60 -11.34 1.32 0.11
N THR A 61 -11.09 0.01 0.14
CA THR A 61 -12.11 -1.01 -0.09
C THR A 61 -11.99 -2.14 0.93
N LYS A 62 -13.13 -2.78 1.21
CA LYS A 62 -13.19 -4.01 1.99
C LYS A 62 -13.19 -5.20 1.04
N VAL A 63 -12.31 -6.16 1.30
CA VAL A 63 -12.17 -7.41 0.54
C VAL A 63 -12.64 -8.56 1.42
N SER A 64 -13.78 -9.14 1.07
CA SER A 64 -14.33 -10.32 1.75
C SER A 64 -14.17 -11.57 0.89
N HIS A 65 -14.05 -12.73 1.52
CA HIS A 65 -14.15 -14.00 0.81
C HIS A 65 -15.61 -14.29 0.45
N ALA A 66 -15.85 -14.81 -0.74
CA ALA A 66 -17.20 -15.13 -1.21
C ALA A 66 -17.96 -16.14 -0.35
N GLN A 67 -17.23 -17.04 0.30
CA GLN A 67 -17.75 -18.06 1.22
C GLN A 67 -17.41 -17.76 2.68
N ASP A 68 -17.01 -16.52 3.00
CA ASP A 68 -16.63 -16.11 4.36
C ASP A 68 -15.55 -17.00 5.02
N ALA A 69 -14.67 -17.59 4.22
CA ALA A 69 -13.62 -18.51 4.68
C ALA A 69 -12.52 -17.82 5.51
N PHE A 70 -12.46 -16.49 5.47
CA PHE A 70 -11.60 -15.69 6.31
C PHE A 70 -12.25 -14.33 6.60
N ALA A 71 -11.88 -13.75 7.74
CA ALA A 71 -12.32 -12.42 8.11
C ALA A 71 -11.86 -11.39 7.04
N PRO A 72 -12.72 -10.44 6.65
CA PRO A 72 -12.40 -9.49 5.60
C PRO A 72 -11.09 -8.73 5.83
N VAL A 73 -10.42 -8.37 4.74
CA VAL A 73 -9.20 -7.56 4.73
C VAL A 73 -9.55 -6.20 4.14
N TYR A 74 -9.05 -5.13 4.73
CA TYR A 74 -9.16 -3.80 4.15
C TYR A 74 -7.96 -3.53 3.26
N VAL A 75 -8.17 -2.83 2.15
CA VAL A 75 -7.10 -2.43 1.23
C VAL A 75 -7.25 -0.95 0.97
N THR A 76 -6.21 -0.18 1.31
CA THR A 76 -6.11 1.26 1.02
C THR A 76 -5.01 1.52 0.01
N VAL A 77 -5.35 2.22 -1.07
CA VAL A 77 -4.41 2.77 -2.04
C VAL A 77 -4.21 4.25 -1.74
N MET A 78 -2.96 4.69 -1.68
CA MET A 78 -2.58 6.08 -1.42
C MET A 78 -1.69 6.65 -2.53
N TYR A 79 -1.92 7.91 -2.87
CA TYR A 79 -1.10 8.71 -3.77
C TYR A 79 -0.70 10.03 -3.10
N ALA A 80 0.39 10.00 -2.35
CA ALA A 80 0.86 11.17 -1.63
C ALA A 80 1.38 12.25 -2.60
N PRO A 81 1.29 13.55 -2.24
CA PRO A 81 1.83 14.62 -3.06
C PRO A 81 3.35 14.48 -3.32
N ALA A 82 3.77 14.81 -4.54
CA ALA A 82 5.20 14.85 -4.90
C ALA A 82 5.94 16.03 -4.26
N ASN A 83 5.26 17.18 -4.10
CA ASN A 83 5.83 18.35 -3.44
C ASN A 83 6.06 18.06 -1.95
N ARG A 84 7.25 18.35 -1.43
CA ARG A 84 7.62 18.10 -0.03
C ARG A 84 6.66 18.77 0.97
N ARG A 85 6.31 20.05 0.75
CA ARG A 85 5.43 20.79 1.66
C ARG A 85 4.06 20.14 1.74
N ASP A 86 3.45 19.90 0.58
CA ASP A 86 2.11 19.32 0.50
C ASP A 86 2.09 17.88 1.03
N ARG A 87 3.15 17.12 0.77
CA ARG A 87 3.32 15.77 1.30
C ARG A 87 3.35 15.76 2.83
N PHE A 88 4.13 16.66 3.43
CA PHE A 88 4.21 16.74 4.88
C PHE A 88 2.85 17.09 5.48
N LEU A 89 2.15 18.09 4.95
CA LEU A 89 0.81 18.45 5.43
C LEU A 89 -0.18 17.29 5.26
N PHE A 90 -0.13 16.59 4.12
CA PHE A 90 -0.99 15.46 3.82
C PHE A 90 -0.75 14.28 4.78
N LEU A 91 0.50 13.85 4.97
CA LEU A 91 0.85 12.72 5.84
C LEU A 91 0.66 13.05 7.33
N ASP A 92 0.88 14.29 7.74
CA ASP A 92 0.62 14.75 9.11
C ASP A 92 -0.88 14.73 9.40
N ASN A 93 -1.70 15.24 8.47
CA ASN A 93 -3.15 15.15 8.55
C ASN A 93 -3.62 13.68 8.64
N MET A 94 -3.02 12.78 7.85
CA MET A 94 -3.32 11.36 7.90
C MET A 94 -3.02 10.72 9.25
N ALA A 95 -1.88 11.07 9.87
CA ALA A 95 -1.50 10.57 11.18
C ALA A 95 -2.38 11.13 12.32
N GLN A 96 -2.74 12.42 12.25
CA GLN A 96 -3.48 13.11 13.31
C GLN A 96 -4.99 12.92 13.21
N ASN A 97 -5.57 13.16 12.03
CA ASN A 97 -7.02 13.20 11.87
C ASN A 97 -7.66 11.82 11.76
N ARG A 98 -6.85 10.75 11.76
CA ARG A 98 -7.30 9.35 11.64
C ARG A 98 -8.47 9.27 10.68
N ALA A 99 -8.30 9.87 9.49
CA ALA A 99 -9.39 10.29 8.63
C ALA A 99 -10.41 9.14 8.54
N PRO A 100 -11.74 9.37 8.58
CA PRO A 100 -12.75 8.30 8.57
C PRO A 100 -12.69 7.36 7.34
N LEU A 101 -11.74 7.60 6.44
CA LEU A 101 -11.45 6.91 5.19
C LEU A 101 -10.26 5.94 5.31
N LEU A 102 -9.35 6.17 6.26
CA LEU A 102 -8.61 5.09 6.86
C LEU A 102 -9.51 4.61 7.98
N PRO A 103 -10.30 3.53 7.82
CA PRO A 103 -10.66 2.80 9.02
C PRO A 103 -9.33 2.63 9.77
N ILE A 104 -9.31 3.01 11.04
CA ILE A 104 -8.20 2.80 11.95
C ILE A 104 -8.09 1.28 12.06
N CYS A 105 -7.58 0.66 11.00
CA CYS A 105 -7.48 -0.75 10.83
C CYS A 105 -6.14 -1.10 11.43
N ASN A 106 -6.14 -1.10 12.75
CA ASN A 106 -5.15 -1.81 13.54
C ASN A 106 -5.20 -3.31 13.25
N HIS A 107 -6.21 -3.75 12.48
CA HIS A 107 -6.46 -5.15 12.17
C HIS A 107 -6.74 -5.40 10.67
N ARG A 108 -6.06 -6.40 10.13
CA ARG A 108 -6.20 -6.96 8.78
C ARG A 108 -6.28 -5.89 7.68
N HIS A 109 -5.25 -5.05 7.61
CA HIS A 109 -5.15 -3.95 6.65
C HIS A 109 -3.95 -4.09 5.72
N ILE A 110 -4.14 -3.69 4.46
CA ILE A 110 -3.06 -3.47 3.51
C ILE A 110 -3.10 -2.01 3.07
N LEU A 111 -2.03 -1.27 3.29
CA LEU A 111 -1.81 0.09 2.80
C LEU A 111 -0.75 0.04 1.69
N LEU A 112 -1.06 0.51 0.49
CA LEU A 112 -0.13 0.49 -0.63
C LEU A 112 -0.24 1.75 -1.49
N GLY A 113 0.78 2.00 -2.32
CA GLY A 113 0.74 3.07 -3.31
C GLY A 113 2.05 3.85 -3.41
N ASP A 114 1.99 5.03 -4.03
CA ASP A 114 3.11 5.96 -4.16
C ASP A 114 3.08 6.98 -3.01
N PHE A 115 4.08 6.89 -2.14
CA PHE A 115 4.24 7.72 -0.96
C PHE A 115 5.05 8.99 -1.26
N ASN A 116 5.67 9.09 -2.43
CA ASN A 116 6.52 10.20 -2.85
C ASN A 116 7.66 10.55 -1.86
N TYR A 117 8.08 9.58 -1.04
CA TYR A 117 9.30 9.64 -0.23
C TYR A 117 9.89 8.25 -0.07
N THR A 118 11.19 8.17 0.20
CA THR A 118 11.86 6.90 0.52
C THR A 118 11.75 6.61 2.01
N TYR A 119 11.13 5.49 2.35
CA TYR A 119 10.98 4.97 3.71
C TYR A 119 12.21 4.22 4.22
N ALA A 120 13.09 3.74 3.32
CA ALA A 120 14.26 2.89 3.60
C ALA A 120 14.84 3.04 5.02
N THR A 121 14.79 1.95 5.79
CA THR A 121 15.46 1.82 7.10
C THR A 121 16.83 1.15 6.97
N TYR A 122 17.13 0.57 5.80
CA TYR A 122 18.40 -0.06 5.47
C TYR A 122 18.93 0.40 4.08
N PRO A 123 20.26 0.55 3.91
CA PRO A 123 21.30 0.48 4.93
C PRO A 123 21.18 1.65 5.94
N PRO A 124 21.82 1.59 7.12
CA PRO A 124 21.78 2.66 8.11
C PRO A 124 22.27 4.03 7.58
N SER A 125 23.04 4.02 6.49
CA SER A 125 23.49 5.22 5.77
C SER A 125 22.43 5.85 4.86
N SER A 126 21.20 5.30 4.84
CA SER A 126 20.11 5.83 4.02
C SER A 126 19.78 7.28 4.39
N PRO A 127 19.40 8.12 3.41
CA PRO A 127 18.95 9.47 3.68
C PRO A 127 17.76 9.48 4.67
N PRO A 128 17.60 10.55 5.46
CA PRO A 128 16.45 10.69 6.36
C PRO A 128 15.11 10.56 5.62
N ARG A 129 14.19 9.83 6.24
CA ARG A 129 12.82 9.63 5.74
C ARG A 129 12.11 10.97 5.61
N GLN A 130 11.73 11.35 4.38
CA GLN A 130 11.14 12.66 4.11
C GLN A 130 9.61 12.68 4.34
N ALA A 131 9.21 12.41 5.59
CA ALA A 131 7.84 12.47 6.06
C ALA A 131 7.76 13.04 7.49
N PRO A 132 6.59 13.52 7.95
CA PRO A 132 6.40 14.00 9.32
C PRO A 132 6.64 12.92 10.38
N ILE A 133 7.14 13.31 11.54
CA ILE A 133 7.38 12.39 12.67
C ILE A 133 6.09 11.63 13.06
N PRO A 134 4.91 12.26 13.21
CA PRO A 134 3.69 11.53 13.59
C PRO A 134 3.34 10.42 12.60
N TRP A 135 3.55 10.66 11.30
CA TRP A 135 3.34 9.67 10.26
C TRP A 135 4.34 8.51 10.38
N LEU A 136 5.63 8.81 10.53
CA LEU A 136 6.66 7.78 10.68
C LEU A 136 6.43 6.94 11.93
N SER A 137 6.07 7.56 13.06
CA SER A 137 5.73 6.85 14.30
C SER A 137 4.52 5.94 14.12
N PHE A 138 3.50 6.37 13.36
CA PHE A 138 2.36 5.52 13.05
C PHE A 138 2.76 4.29 12.22
N VAL A 139 3.52 4.50 11.12
CA VAL A 139 3.98 3.40 10.26
C VAL A 139 4.84 2.42 11.06
N ASP A 140 5.86 2.92 11.77
CA ASP A 140 6.80 2.10 12.55
C ASP A 140 6.11 1.28 13.65
N ALA A 141 5.02 1.80 14.24
CA ALA A 141 4.34 1.14 15.35
C ALA A 141 3.23 0.17 14.94
N GLN A 142 2.66 0.31 13.73
CA GLN A 142 1.42 -0.38 13.36
C GLN A 142 1.53 -1.20 12.07
N LEU A 143 2.56 -0.94 11.26
CA LEU A 143 2.66 -1.48 9.92
C LEU A 143 4.02 -2.15 9.69
N GLN A 144 4.00 -3.22 8.89
CA GLN A 144 5.19 -3.89 8.40
C GLN A 144 5.30 -3.69 6.89
N GLU A 145 6.47 -3.26 6.41
CA GLU A 145 6.75 -3.23 4.96
C GLU A 145 6.86 -4.68 4.46
N CYS A 146 6.10 -5.01 3.41
CA CYS A 146 5.89 -6.39 2.96
C CYS A 146 6.70 -6.77 1.72
N VAL A 147 7.47 -5.87 1.12
CA VAL A 147 8.12 -6.08 -0.18
C VAL A 147 9.62 -6.27 -0.06
N THR A 148 10.26 -5.50 0.82
CA THR A 148 11.69 -5.47 1.04
C THR A 148 12.03 -6.42 2.17
N ASP A 149 12.92 -7.37 1.91
CA ASP A 149 13.40 -8.27 2.95
C ASP A 149 14.07 -7.49 4.08
N LEU A 150 14.03 -8.06 5.29
CA LEU A 150 14.78 -7.54 6.43
C LEU A 150 16.26 -7.39 6.03
N ASP A 151 16.85 -6.25 6.41
CA ASP A 151 18.26 -5.90 6.14
C ASP A 151 18.63 -5.76 4.66
N CYS A 152 17.65 -5.64 3.77
CA CYS A 152 17.87 -5.35 2.36
C CYS A 152 17.52 -3.89 2.03
N ALA A 153 18.25 -3.31 1.09
CA ALA A 153 17.89 -2.00 0.55
C ALA A 153 16.62 -2.14 -0.32
N PRO A 154 15.65 -1.23 -0.19
CA PRO A 154 14.44 -1.29 -1.00
C PRO A 154 14.77 -1.07 -2.48
N GLU A 155 14.12 -1.83 -3.35
CA GLU A 155 14.31 -1.71 -4.79
C GLU A 155 13.78 -0.38 -5.33
N ILE A 156 14.45 0.13 -6.35
CA ILE A 156 14.11 1.40 -6.99
C ILE A 156 12.80 1.23 -7.75
N THR A 157 11.77 1.97 -7.33
CA THR A 157 10.45 1.96 -7.97
C THR A 157 10.19 3.19 -8.83
N PHE A 158 10.93 4.29 -8.61
CA PHE A 158 10.89 5.52 -9.40
C PHE A 158 12.26 5.88 -9.98
N SER A 159 12.27 6.26 -11.25
CA SER A 159 13.46 6.75 -11.96
C SER A 159 13.08 7.89 -12.89
N LYS A 160 13.66 9.07 -12.70
CA LYS A 160 13.51 10.21 -13.61
C LYS A 160 14.83 10.94 -13.74
N SER A 161 15.35 11.00 -14.97
CA SER A 161 16.67 11.56 -15.26
C SER A 161 17.75 10.90 -14.38
N ALA A 162 18.49 11.66 -13.56
CA ALA A 162 19.50 11.13 -12.65
C ALA A 162 18.92 10.71 -11.28
N ALA A 163 17.67 11.03 -10.97
CA ALA A 163 17.06 10.72 -9.68
C ALA A 163 16.47 9.31 -9.69
N ARG A 164 16.85 8.51 -8.69
CA ARG A 164 16.37 7.15 -8.49
C ARG A 164 15.98 6.96 -7.03
N SER A 165 14.78 6.45 -6.77
CA SER A 165 14.27 6.28 -5.42
C SER A 165 13.26 5.14 -5.35
N CYS A 166 13.14 4.53 -4.18
CA CYS A 166 11.99 3.72 -3.83
C CYS A 166 10.94 4.64 -3.21
N ILE A 167 9.74 4.72 -3.80
CA ILE A 167 8.62 5.54 -3.30
C ILE A 167 7.29 4.78 -3.29
N ASP A 168 7.18 3.70 -4.06
CA ASP A 168 6.07 2.76 -3.99
C ASP A 168 6.30 1.71 -2.89
N TYR A 169 5.35 1.57 -1.96
CA TYR A 169 5.43 0.63 -0.83
C TYR A 169 4.16 -0.19 -0.67
N VAL A 170 4.29 -1.37 -0.06
CA VAL A 170 3.17 -2.13 0.49
C VAL A 170 3.42 -2.39 1.96
N PHE A 171 2.49 -1.94 2.78
CA PHE A 171 2.46 -2.11 4.21
C PHE A 171 1.29 -2.99 4.61
N GLY A 172 1.53 -3.96 5.48
CA GLY A 172 0.49 -4.77 6.14
C GLY A 172 0.37 -4.40 7.61
N SER A 173 -0.83 -4.51 8.18
CA SER A 173 -0.98 -4.50 9.63
C SER A 173 -0.28 -5.70 10.25
N LEU A 174 0.20 -5.57 11.49
CA LEU A 174 0.98 -6.61 12.17
C LEU A 174 0.22 -7.93 12.42
N ASP A 175 -1.09 -7.94 12.24
CA ASP A 175 -1.99 -9.08 12.48
C ASP A 175 -2.54 -9.72 11.18
N LEU A 176 -2.01 -9.34 10.01
CA LEU A 176 -2.40 -9.83 8.68
C LEU A 176 -1.80 -11.21 8.36
#